data_AF-X1QA95-F1
#
_entry.id   AF-X1QA95-F1
#
_cell.length_a   1.000
_cell.length_b   1.000
_cell.length_c   1.000
_cell.angle_alpha   90.00
_cell.angle_beta   90.00
_cell.angle_gamma   90.00
#
_symmetry.space_group_name_H-M   'P 1'
#
loop_
_entity.id
_entity.type
_entity.pdbx_description
1 polymer ?
#
loop_
_entity_poly.entity_id
_entity_poly.type
_entity_poly.pdbx_seq_one_letter_code
_entity_poly.pdbx_strand_id
1 'polypeptide(L)'
;TDLVNWTKGPKVFQPGEKNVWAPDVFRDPDDEKFYLYYTVNKRIGVAVAERPDAEFTDRGTLFTSAIDAHMFRDDDERYFLYYVQLPGFRIHVQPMQTPLEKKGTPTEIIRPTEPWERKRGAVTEGPWMLKHKGTYYLLYSGTAASSLDYAIGYATAKSPTGPFEKYSGNPIVKRGNGALGPGHGCVVKDGADHLWSVYHQQKDDSQPWNRFICIDPLWFDDKGVLHGRATRGTRQPAPVVPSGNNGGAANRTDTTESR
;
A
#
# COMPACT_ATOMS: atom_id res chain seq x y z
N THR A 1 15.14 1.82 -7.70
CA THR A 1 15.79 3.07 -8.17
C THR A 1 14.90 3.84 -9.11
N ASP A 2 14.10 3.18 -9.96
CA ASP A 2 13.23 3.83 -10.95
C ASP A 2 11.74 3.40 -10.88
N LEU A 3 11.40 2.51 -9.94
CA LEU A 3 10.07 1.89 -9.76
C LEU A 3 9.57 1.03 -10.94
N VAL A 4 10.35 0.89 -12.01
CA VAL A 4 9.99 0.16 -13.23
C VAL A 4 10.78 -1.14 -13.36
N ASN A 5 12.09 -1.09 -13.13
CA ASN A 5 12.97 -2.24 -13.26
C ASN A 5 13.19 -2.88 -11.89
N TRP A 6 12.68 -4.10 -11.72
CA TRP A 6 12.72 -4.83 -10.46
C TRP A 6 13.65 -6.04 -10.54
N THR A 7 14.63 -6.08 -9.65
CA THR A 7 15.45 -7.27 -9.40
C THR A 7 14.94 -7.97 -8.15
N LYS A 8 14.72 -9.28 -8.25
CA LYS A 8 14.30 -10.09 -7.09
C LYS A 8 15.38 -10.07 -6.01
N GLY A 9 15.02 -9.60 -4.82
CA GLY A 9 15.87 -9.64 -3.63
C GLY A 9 15.92 -11.02 -2.95
N PRO A 10 16.63 -11.13 -1.82
CA PRO A 10 16.64 -12.33 -1.02
C PRO A 10 15.25 -12.66 -0.47
N LYS A 11 15.06 -13.90 -0.03
CA LYS A 11 13.88 -14.27 0.75
C LYS A 11 14.07 -13.76 2.17
N VAL A 12 13.26 -12.79 2.57
CA VAL A 12 13.41 -12.08 3.85
C VAL A 12 12.52 -12.63 4.97
N PHE A 13 11.53 -13.46 4.68
CA PHE A 13 10.63 -14.02 5.69
C PHE A 13 10.01 -15.35 5.25
N GLN A 14 9.84 -16.29 6.18
CA GLN A 14 9.13 -17.55 5.96
C GLN A 14 8.44 -18.02 7.26
N PRO A 15 7.11 -17.88 7.38
CA PRO A 15 6.39 -18.23 8.61
C PRO A 15 6.21 -19.75 8.84
N GLY A 16 6.84 -20.62 8.03
CA GLY A 16 6.70 -22.08 8.12
C GLY A 16 5.32 -22.66 7.75
N GLU A 17 4.31 -21.81 7.57
CA GLU A 17 2.92 -22.18 7.28
C GLU A 17 2.48 -21.81 5.85
N LYS A 18 1.37 -22.41 5.39
CA LYS A 18 0.69 -22.06 4.12
C LYS A 18 -0.22 -20.83 4.29
N ASN A 19 -0.79 -20.35 3.18
CA ASN A 19 -1.75 -19.22 3.16
C ASN A 19 -1.15 -17.91 3.69
N VAL A 20 0.04 -17.57 3.18
CA VAL A 20 0.73 -16.32 3.47
C VAL A 20 0.25 -15.25 2.49
N TRP A 21 -0.27 -14.13 2.97
CA TRP A 21 -0.87 -13.08 2.16
C TRP A 21 -0.39 -11.69 2.57
N ALA A 22 -0.45 -10.77 1.59
CA ALA A 22 -0.42 -9.31 1.77
C ALA A 22 0.65 -8.80 2.75
N PRO A 23 1.95 -8.97 2.45
CA PRO A 23 3.00 -8.34 3.24
C PRO A 23 2.97 -6.81 3.07
N ASP A 24 3.09 -6.09 4.18
CA ASP A 24 3.34 -4.64 4.20
C ASP A 24 4.57 -4.35 5.08
N VAL A 25 5.45 -3.47 4.63
CA VAL A 25 6.70 -3.13 5.33
C VAL A 25 6.67 -1.65 5.72
N PHE A 26 6.68 -1.40 7.02
CA PHE A 26 6.81 -0.07 7.60
C PHE A 26 8.23 0.13 8.13
N ARG A 27 8.87 1.24 7.78
CA ARG A 27 10.12 1.68 8.41
C ARG A 27 9.78 2.71 9.47
N ASP A 28 10.09 2.42 10.73
CA ASP A 28 9.85 3.36 11.82
C ASP A 28 10.97 4.42 11.85
N PRO A 29 10.66 5.73 11.76
CA PRO A 29 11.69 6.76 11.86
C PRO A 29 12.36 6.85 13.24
N ASP A 30 11.73 6.35 14.30
CA ASP A 30 12.24 6.53 15.67
C ASP A 30 13.36 5.53 16.02
N ASP A 31 13.27 4.29 15.53
CA ASP A 31 14.28 3.25 15.75
C ASP A 31 14.99 2.77 14.46
N GLU A 32 14.57 3.30 13.30
CA GLU A 32 15.07 2.99 11.97
C GLU A 32 14.88 1.55 11.49
N LYS A 33 14.12 0.75 12.22
CA LYS A 33 13.86 -0.67 11.92
C LYS A 33 12.72 -0.84 10.93
N PHE A 34 12.67 -2.04 10.36
CA PHE A 34 11.66 -2.48 9.42
C PHE A 34 10.71 -3.45 10.09
N TYR A 35 9.42 -3.17 9.98
CA TYR A 35 8.32 -3.93 10.52
C TYR A 35 7.52 -4.53 9.35
N LEU A 36 7.62 -5.83 9.17
CA LEU A 36 6.85 -6.59 8.18
C LEU A 36 5.56 -7.08 8.82
N TYR A 37 4.44 -6.47 8.47
CA TYR A 37 3.12 -7.01 8.76
C TYR A 37 2.75 -8.04 7.70
N TYR A 38 2.20 -9.16 8.14
CA TYR A 38 1.84 -10.25 7.23
C TYR A 38 0.58 -10.94 7.71
N THR A 39 -0.08 -11.64 6.79
CA THR A 39 -1.19 -12.53 7.12
C THR A 39 -0.81 -13.98 6.90
N VAL A 40 -1.06 -14.84 7.89
CA VAL A 40 -0.94 -16.31 7.78
C VAL A 40 -2.19 -16.96 8.35
N ASN A 41 -2.92 -17.73 7.55
CA ASN A 41 -4.13 -18.42 7.99
C ASN A 41 -5.15 -17.48 8.70
N LYS A 42 -5.36 -16.27 8.14
CA LYS A 42 -6.23 -15.21 8.70
C LYS A 42 -5.80 -14.73 10.09
N ARG A 43 -4.50 -14.78 10.38
CA ARG A 43 -3.87 -14.14 11.53
C ARG A 43 -2.90 -13.10 11.02
N ILE A 44 -2.99 -11.88 11.56
CA ILE A 44 -2.03 -10.82 11.29
C ILE A 44 -0.90 -10.97 12.31
N GLY A 45 0.33 -11.14 11.82
CA GLY A 45 1.54 -11.07 12.63
C GLY A 45 2.42 -9.90 12.21
N VAL A 46 3.48 -9.69 12.98
CA VAL A 46 4.50 -8.68 12.71
C VAL A 46 5.89 -9.28 12.94
N ALA A 47 6.78 -9.08 11.98
CA ALA A 47 8.18 -9.49 12.06
C ALA A 47 9.09 -8.25 11.93
N VAL A 48 10.31 -8.32 12.47
CA VAL A 48 11.22 -7.15 12.57
C VAL A 48 12.59 -7.46 12.00
N ALA A 49 13.17 -6.50 11.29
CA ALA A 49 14.55 -6.54 10.80
C ALA A 49 15.23 -5.17 10.91
N GLU A 50 16.55 -5.15 11.00
CA GLU A 50 17.36 -3.93 10.99
C GLU A 50 17.56 -3.37 9.56
N ARG A 51 17.28 -4.19 8.54
CA ARG A 51 17.43 -3.85 7.11
C ARG A 51 16.27 -4.44 6.31
N PRO A 52 15.87 -3.81 5.18
CA PRO A 52 14.75 -4.28 4.38
C PRO A 52 15.03 -5.58 3.63
N ASP A 53 16.32 -5.93 3.47
CA ASP A 53 16.80 -7.14 2.78
C ASP A 53 17.40 -8.19 3.72
N ALA A 54 17.33 -7.95 5.04
CA ALA A 54 17.71 -8.95 6.04
C ALA A 54 16.56 -9.92 6.33
N GLU A 55 16.85 -11.01 7.02
CA GLU A 55 15.83 -11.92 7.52
C GLU A 55 15.03 -11.27 8.66
N PHE A 56 13.71 -11.25 8.52
CA PHE A 56 12.78 -10.71 9.51
C PHE A 56 12.50 -11.75 10.59
N THR A 57 12.67 -11.35 11.84
CA THR A 57 12.36 -12.18 13.01
C THR A 57 10.91 -11.97 13.43
N ASP A 58 10.11 -13.04 13.44
CA ASP A 58 8.71 -13.01 13.89
C ASP A 58 8.61 -12.55 15.35
N ARG A 59 7.67 -11.64 15.64
CA ARG A 59 7.34 -11.13 16.97
C ARG A 59 5.94 -11.52 17.43
N GLY A 60 5.23 -12.33 16.65
CA GLY A 60 3.97 -12.96 17.04
C GLY A 60 2.74 -12.36 16.38
N THR A 61 1.59 -12.88 16.81
CA THR A 61 0.27 -12.53 16.25
C THR A 61 -0.32 -11.30 16.94
N LEU A 62 -0.71 -10.30 16.14
CA LEU A 62 -1.48 -9.14 16.59
C LEU A 62 -2.98 -9.42 16.57
N PHE A 63 -3.51 -9.99 15.48
CA PHE A 63 -4.96 -10.21 15.33
C PHE A 63 -5.26 -11.60 14.79
N THR A 64 -6.39 -12.16 15.23
CA THR A 64 -6.96 -13.39 14.68
C THR A 64 -8.26 -13.06 13.94
N SER A 65 -8.62 -13.92 12.98
CA SER A 65 -9.73 -13.67 12.06
C SER A 65 -9.60 -12.32 11.35
N ALA A 66 -8.38 -11.99 10.91
CA ALA A 66 -8.06 -10.71 10.30
C ALA A 66 -6.99 -10.86 9.21
N ILE A 67 -6.98 -9.94 8.25
CA ILE A 67 -6.04 -9.89 7.12
C ILE A 67 -5.62 -8.44 6.81
N ASP A 68 -4.65 -8.29 5.92
CA ASP A 68 -4.32 -7.02 5.22
C ASP A 68 -4.00 -5.85 6.16
N ALA A 69 -2.95 -6.01 6.96
CA ALA A 69 -2.49 -4.98 7.88
C ALA A 69 -1.67 -3.90 7.16
N HIS A 70 -1.94 -2.64 7.51
CA HIS A 70 -1.20 -1.47 7.05
C HIS A 70 -0.92 -0.52 8.22
N MET A 71 0.36 -0.20 8.44
CA MET A 71 0.78 0.73 9.47
C MET A 71 0.92 2.15 8.92
N PHE A 72 0.36 3.11 9.64
CA PHE A 72 0.48 4.54 9.37
C PHE A 72 0.93 5.25 10.65
N ARG A 73 1.98 6.07 10.54
CA ARG A 73 2.39 7.01 11.58
C ARG A 73 1.96 8.41 11.13
N ASP A 74 1.22 9.11 11.98
CA ASP A 74 0.73 10.45 11.70
C ASP A 74 1.79 11.51 12.03
N ASP A 75 1.56 12.75 11.62
CA ASP A 75 2.47 13.90 11.86
C ASP A 75 2.65 14.21 13.35
N ASP A 76 1.72 13.76 14.21
CA ASP A 76 1.78 13.87 15.66
C ASP A 76 2.39 12.64 16.35
N GLU A 77 3.14 11.83 15.58
CA GLU A 77 3.90 10.66 16.04
C GLU A 77 3.06 9.47 16.53
N ARG A 78 1.73 9.56 16.43
CA ARG A 78 0.85 8.44 16.79
C ARG A 78 0.80 7.40 15.68
N TYR A 79 0.77 6.14 16.10
CA TYR A 79 0.68 4.98 15.21
C TYR A 79 -0.75 4.46 15.11
N PHE A 80 -1.14 4.07 13.89
CA PHE A 80 -2.45 3.51 13.58
C PHE A 80 -2.27 2.30 12.66
N LEU A 81 -2.71 1.13 13.11
CA LEU A 81 -2.74 -0.07 12.29
C LEU A 81 -4.13 -0.25 11.70
N TYR A 82 -4.23 -0.14 10.38
CA TYR A 82 -5.43 -0.46 9.62
C TYR A 82 -5.41 -1.94 9.25
N TYR A 83 -6.54 -2.62 9.34
CA TYR A 83 -6.63 -4.03 9.00
C TYR A 83 -8.06 -4.43 8.66
N VAL A 84 -8.23 -5.62 8.06
CA VAL A 84 -9.54 -6.15 7.72
C VAL A 84 -9.96 -7.19 8.75
N GLN A 85 -11.08 -6.93 9.43
CA GLN A 85 -11.73 -7.90 10.33
C GLN A 85 -12.63 -8.85 9.53
N LEU A 86 -12.48 -10.15 9.80
CA LEU A 86 -13.31 -11.23 9.27
C LEU A 86 -14.22 -11.82 10.37
N PRO A 87 -15.37 -12.42 9.99
CA PRO A 87 -15.98 -12.38 8.66
C PRO A 87 -16.56 -11.00 8.33
N GLY A 88 -16.85 -10.74 7.05
CA GLY A 88 -17.55 -9.54 6.59
C GLY A 88 -16.67 -8.43 6.02
N PHE A 89 -15.35 -8.66 5.95
CA PHE A 89 -14.39 -7.77 5.27
C PHE A 89 -14.55 -6.30 5.68
N ARG A 90 -14.50 -6.03 6.98
CA ARG A 90 -14.71 -4.69 7.55
C ARG A 90 -13.36 -4.11 7.94
N ILE A 91 -12.98 -2.97 7.38
CA ILE A 91 -11.72 -2.31 7.70
C ILE A 91 -11.88 -1.64 9.06
N HIS A 92 -10.95 -1.96 9.94
CA HIS A 92 -10.80 -1.38 11.28
C HIS A 92 -9.49 -0.62 11.36
N VAL A 93 -9.42 0.30 12.31
CA VAL A 93 -8.19 0.96 12.74
C VAL A 93 -7.96 0.69 14.22
N GLN A 94 -6.76 0.26 14.57
CA GLN A 94 -6.28 0.10 15.94
C GLN A 94 -5.25 1.20 16.22
N PRO A 95 -5.48 2.09 17.20
CA PRO A 95 -4.40 2.93 17.71
C PRO A 95 -3.31 2.04 18.32
N MET A 96 -2.05 2.39 18.08
CA MET A 96 -0.89 1.60 18.50
C MET A 96 0.01 2.45 19.39
N GLN A 97 0.61 1.84 20.41
CA GLN A 97 1.59 2.48 21.28
C GLN A 97 2.99 2.45 20.65
N THR A 98 3.31 1.35 19.96
CA THR A 98 4.52 1.14 19.15
C THR A 98 4.11 0.33 17.92
N PRO A 99 4.99 0.12 16.93
CA PRO A 99 4.67 -0.78 15.82
C PRO A 99 4.31 -2.23 16.22
N LEU A 100 4.65 -2.65 17.45
CA LEU A 100 4.36 -3.99 17.99
C LEU A 100 3.20 -4.02 18.99
N GLU A 101 2.89 -2.90 19.65
CA GLU A 101 2.02 -2.86 20.82
C GLU A 101 0.75 -2.05 20.56
N LYS A 102 -0.41 -2.64 20.88
CA LYS A 102 -1.71 -1.98 20.72
C LYS A 102 -1.96 -0.95 21.82
N LYS A 103 -2.76 0.07 21.50
CA LYS A 103 -3.23 1.08 22.44
C LYS A 103 -4.74 1.30 22.30
N GLY A 104 -5.48 1.14 23.38
CA GLY A 104 -6.94 1.32 23.36
C GLY A 104 -7.66 0.32 22.45
N THR A 105 -8.85 0.69 21.98
CA THR A 105 -9.76 -0.20 21.26
C THR A 105 -9.78 0.07 19.76
N PRO A 106 -9.90 -0.97 18.92
CA PRO A 106 -10.07 -0.78 17.49
C PRO A 106 -11.45 -0.19 17.15
N THR A 107 -11.53 0.56 16.04
CA THR A 107 -12.76 1.16 15.52
C THR A 107 -13.03 0.65 14.11
N GLU A 108 -14.26 0.21 13.83
CA GLU A 108 -14.71 -0.09 12.45
C GLU A 108 -14.87 1.23 11.68
N ILE A 109 -14.22 1.34 10.52
CA ILE A 109 -14.20 2.60 9.75
C ILE A 109 -14.76 2.46 8.34
N ILE A 110 -14.65 1.28 7.72
CA ILE A 110 -15.23 0.99 6.41
C ILE A 110 -15.82 -0.41 6.42
N ARG A 111 -16.99 -0.55 5.80
CA ARG A 111 -17.66 -1.82 5.53
C ARG A 111 -18.25 -1.78 4.11
N PRO A 112 -18.45 -2.94 3.45
CA PRO A 112 -18.98 -2.97 2.09
C PRO A 112 -20.45 -2.53 2.07
N THR A 113 -20.72 -1.32 1.58
CA THR A 113 -22.04 -0.68 1.48
C THR A 113 -22.44 -0.32 0.05
N GLU A 114 -21.47 -0.11 -0.83
CA GLU A 114 -21.71 0.39 -2.18
C GLU A 114 -21.83 -0.75 -3.20
N PRO A 115 -22.58 -0.57 -4.30
CA PRO A 115 -22.79 -1.62 -5.29
C PRO A 115 -21.49 -2.18 -5.89
N TRP A 116 -20.48 -1.34 -6.13
CA TRP A 116 -19.21 -1.78 -6.73
C TRP A 116 -18.40 -2.71 -5.80
N GLU A 117 -18.53 -2.55 -4.48
CA GLU A 117 -17.89 -3.37 -3.45
C GLU A 117 -18.55 -4.75 -3.33
N ARG A 118 -19.74 -4.92 -3.94
CA ARG A 118 -20.61 -6.08 -3.77
C ARG A 118 -20.83 -6.90 -5.05
N LYS A 119 -20.18 -6.53 -6.16
CA LYS A 119 -20.32 -7.20 -7.46
C LYS A 119 -20.02 -8.71 -7.40
N ARG A 120 -19.08 -9.13 -6.56
CA ARG A 120 -18.72 -10.53 -6.29
C ARG A 120 -18.41 -10.71 -4.80
N GLY A 121 -19.45 -10.80 -3.99
CA GLY A 121 -19.34 -10.82 -2.54
C GLY A 121 -19.12 -9.43 -1.96
N ALA A 122 -19.51 -9.22 -0.71
CA ALA A 122 -19.35 -7.94 -0.01
C ALA A 122 -17.94 -7.85 0.58
N VAL A 123 -17.05 -7.08 -0.06
CA VAL A 123 -15.62 -7.00 0.30
C VAL A 123 -15.16 -5.55 0.32
N THR A 124 -14.56 -5.14 1.44
CA THR A 124 -13.65 -3.99 1.53
C THR A 124 -12.35 -4.45 2.19
N GLU A 125 -11.23 -4.39 1.48
CA GLU A 125 -9.94 -4.94 1.92
C GLU A 125 -8.73 -4.14 1.41
N GLY A 126 -7.51 -4.55 1.76
CA GLY A 126 -6.27 -3.87 1.34
C GLY A 126 -6.23 -2.37 1.65
N PRO A 127 -6.37 -1.95 2.93
CA PRO A 127 -6.32 -0.54 3.28
C PRO A 127 -4.94 0.08 3.02
N TRP A 128 -4.92 1.34 2.56
CA TRP A 128 -3.70 2.14 2.45
C TRP A 128 -4.01 3.60 2.81
N MET A 129 -3.31 4.17 3.79
CA MET A 129 -3.57 5.53 4.27
C MET A 129 -2.68 6.55 3.55
N LEU A 130 -3.30 7.62 3.07
CA LEU A 130 -2.63 8.84 2.62
C LEU A 130 -3.12 10.04 3.42
N LYS A 131 -2.22 10.97 3.74
CA LYS A 131 -2.59 12.28 4.29
C LYS A 131 -2.26 13.37 3.27
N HIS A 132 -3.23 14.20 2.94
CA HIS A 132 -3.06 15.33 2.02
C HIS A 132 -3.78 16.55 2.55
N LYS A 133 -3.04 17.65 2.79
CA LYS A 133 -3.56 18.95 3.28
C LYS A 133 -4.53 18.80 4.46
N GLY A 134 -4.12 18.02 5.48
CA GLY A 134 -4.90 17.79 6.69
C GLY A 134 -6.14 16.90 6.52
N THR A 135 -6.32 16.25 5.36
CA THR A 135 -7.38 15.26 5.11
C THR A 135 -6.76 13.88 4.95
N TYR A 136 -7.38 12.88 5.57
CA TYR A 136 -6.98 11.48 5.50
C TYR A 136 -7.75 10.80 4.39
N TYR A 137 -7.06 10.16 3.47
CA TYR A 137 -7.59 9.40 2.33
C TYR A 137 -7.25 7.94 2.56
N LEU A 138 -8.25 7.17 2.97
CA LEU A 138 -8.13 5.72 3.11
C LEU A 138 -8.47 5.07 1.77
N LEU A 139 -7.45 4.67 1.02
CA LEU A 139 -7.64 3.82 -0.15
C LEU A 139 -7.97 2.40 0.31
N TYR A 140 -8.84 1.73 -0.42
CA TYR A 140 -9.20 0.33 -0.18
C TYR A 140 -9.70 -0.31 -1.46
N SER A 141 -9.74 -1.64 -1.47
CA SER A 141 -10.18 -2.42 -2.62
C SER A 141 -11.51 -3.13 -2.37
N GLY A 142 -12.27 -3.32 -3.44
CA GLY A 142 -13.52 -4.06 -3.50
C GLY A 142 -13.85 -4.36 -4.96
N THR A 143 -14.66 -5.33 -5.35
CA THR A 143 -15.28 -6.44 -4.62
C THR A 143 -14.26 -7.55 -4.27
N ALA A 144 -14.55 -8.86 -4.34
CA ALA A 144 -13.54 -9.89 -4.09
C ALA A 144 -12.38 -9.86 -5.13
N ALA A 145 -11.13 -10.04 -4.67
CA ALA A 145 -9.91 -10.05 -5.51
C ALA A 145 -9.91 -11.07 -6.67
N SER A 146 -10.74 -12.10 -6.60
CA SER A 146 -10.92 -13.08 -7.68
C SER A 146 -11.88 -12.60 -8.79
N SER A 147 -12.44 -11.39 -8.68
CA SER A 147 -13.28 -10.78 -9.70
C SER A 147 -12.47 -9.93 -10.68
N LEU A 148 -12.85 -9.92 -11.96
CA LEU A 148 -12.33 -8.93 -12.91
C LEU A 148 -12.79 -7.50 -12.58
N ASP A 149 -13.84 -7.36 -11.78
CA ASP A 149 -14.34 -6.09 -11.25
C ASP A 149 -13.67 -5.66 -9.94
N TYR A 150 -12.61 -6.35 -9.50
CA TYR A 150 -11.78 -5.84 -8.41
C TYR A 150 -11.24 -4.44 -8.77
N ALA A 151 -11.33 -3.52 -7.83
CA ALA A 151 -11.12 -2.11 -8.05
C ALA A 151 -10.67 -1.42 -6.76
N ILE A 152 -10.05 -0.24 -6.89
CA ILE A 152 -9.63 0.61 -5.78
C ILE A 152 -10.56 1.82 -5.72
N GLY A 153 -11.10 2.08 -4.53
CA GLY A 153 -11.78 3.31 -4.18
C GLY A 153 -11.08 3.98 -2.99
N TYR A 154 -11.64 5.09 -2.53
CA TYR A 154 -11.19 5.71 -1.28
C TYR A 154 -12.34 6.33 -0.49
N ALA A 155 -12.06 6.57 0.79
CA ALA A 155 -12.89 7.36 1.67
C ALA A 155 -12.05 8.44 2.37
N THR A 156 -12.67 9.55 2.77
CA THR A 156 -11.99 10.68 3.42
C THR A 156 -12.46 10.92 4.84
N ALA A 157 -11.54 11.36 5.70
CA ALA A 157 -11.85 11.79 7.06
C ALA A 157 -10.99 13.00 7.49
N LYS A 158 -11.38 13.65 8.58
CA LYS A 158 -10.60 14.70 9.26
C LYS A 158 -9.72 14.17 10.42
N SER A 159 -9.82 12.88 10.70
CA SER A 159 -9.05 12.17 11.72
C SER A 159 -8.62 10.81 11.15
N PRO A 160 -7.46 10.25 11.55
CA PRO A 160 -7.04 8.93 11.12
C PRO A 160 -8.03 7.84 11.55
N THR A 161 -8.83 8.09 12.59
CA THR A 161 -9.85 7.16 13.09
C THR A 161 -11.24 7.37 12.53
N GLY A 162 -11.42 8.30 11.58
CA GLY A 162 -12.71 8.62 11.00
C GLY A 162 -13.52 9.67 11.78
N PRO A 163 -14.83 9.79 11.53
CA PRO A 163 -15.60 8.99 10.58
C PRO A 163 -15.13 9.20 9.13
N PHE A 164 -15.16 8.13 8.34
CA PHE A 164 -14.80 8.16 6.92
C PHE A 164 -16.04 8.26 6.03
N GLU A 165 -15.97 9.15 5.04
CA GLU A 165 -16.98 9.31 3.99
C GLU A 165 -16.44 8.79 2.67
N LYS A 166 -17.15 7.84 2.03
CA LYS A 166 -16.74 7.27 0.74
C LYS A 166 -16.89 8.30 -0.36
N TYR A 167 -15.90 8.35 -1.25
CA TYR A 167 -15.98 9.21 -2.42
C TYR A 167 -17.10 8.72 -3.36
N SER A 168 -18.05 9.59 -3.69
CA SER A 168 -19.21 9.26 -4.53
C SER A 168 -18.85 8.85 -5.96
N GLY A 169 -17.63 9.19 -6.42
CA GLY A 169 -17.11 8.78 -7.73
C GLY A 169 -16.36 7.44 -7.73
N ASN A 170 -16.36 6.71 -6.62
CA ASN A 170 -15.72 5.40 -6.55
C ASN A 170 -16.29 4.39 -7.57
N PRO A 171 -15.48 3.42 -8.04
CA PRO A 171 -14.04 3.28 -7.80
C PRO A 171 -13.19 4.13 -8.76
N ILE A 172 -12.01 4.54 -8.30
CA ILE A 172 -11.06 5.40 -9.04
C ILE A 172 -10.06 4.61 -9.89
N VAL A 173 -9.66 3.41 -9.48
CA VAL A 173 -8.85 2.50 -10.30
C VAL A 173 -9.65 1.23 -10.53
N LYS A 174 -10.03 0.96 -11.77
CA LYS A 174 -10.95 -0.14 -12.13
C LYS A 174 -10.60 -0.72 -13.50
N ARG A 175 -11.16 -1.90 -13.80
CA ARG A 175 -11.02 -2.53 -15.11
C ARG A 175 -11.35 -1.56 -16.26
N GLY A 176 -10.61 -1.67 -17.36
CA GLY A 176 -10.75 -0.80 -18.53
C GLY A 176 -9.46 -0.77 -19.33
N ASN A 177 -9.52 -0.48 -20.64
CA ASN A 177 -8.34 -0.47 -21.52
C ASN A 177 -7.50 -1.77 -21.44
N GLY A 178 -8.18 -2.92 -21.29
CA GLY A 178 -7.54 -4.22 -21.12
C GLY A 178 -7.09 -4.57 -19.69
N ALA A 179 -7.08 -3.61 -18.76
CA ALA A 179 -6.77 -3.87 -17.36
C ALA A 179 -7.86 -4.74 -16.70
N LEU A 180 -7.45 -5.74 -15.92
CA LEU A 180 -8.32 -6.75 -15.31
C LEU A 180 -8.12 -6.80 -13.80
N GLY A 181 -9.20 -6.59 -13.04
CA GLY A 181 -9.20 -6.66 -11.58
C GLY A 181 -8.08 -5.87 -10.89
N PRO A 182 -7.83 -4.58 -11.22
CA PRO A 182 -6.79 -3.81 -10.56
C PRO A 182 -7.13 -3.57 -9.09
N GLY A 183 -6.27 -3.98 -8.16
CA GLY A 183 -6.48 -3.68 -6.75
C GLY A 183 -5.38 -4.16 -5.82
N HIS A 184 -5.62 -4.00 -4.52
CA HIS A 184 -4.73 -4.30 -3.39
C HIS A 184 -3.29 -3.85 -3.65
N GLY A 185 -3.02 -2.61 -3.29
CA GLY A 185 -1.78 -1.95 -3.60
C GLY A 185 -1.35 -0.98 -2.53
N CYS A 186 -0.25 -0.31 -2.82
CA CYS A 186 0.29 0.78 -2.03
C CYS A 186 0.44 2.03 -2.89
N VAL A 187 0.77 3.13 -2.23
CA VAL A 187 1.10 4.39 -2.90
C VAL A 187 2.51 4.79 -2.53
N VAL A 188 3.31 5.07 -3.56
CA VAL A 188 4.69 5.54 -3.44
C VAL A 188 4.81 6.91 -4.11
N LYS A 189 5.90 7.61 -3.79
CA LYS A 189 6.28 8.84 -4.48
C LYS A 189 7.49 8.60 -5.36
N ASP A 190 7.53 9.28 -6.50
CA ASP A 190 8.72 9.32 -7.35
C ASP A 190 9.69 10.43 -6.94
N GLY A 191 10.77 10.60 -7.70
CA GLY A 191 11.80 11.62 -7.45
C GLY A 191 11.34 13.07 -7.61
N ALA A 192 10.13 13.31 -8.11
CA ALA A 192 9.50 14.62 -8.23
C ALA A 192 8.26 14.77 -7.31
N ASP A 193 8.15 13.92 -6.29
CA ASP A 193 7.01 13.88 -5.35
C ASP A 193 5.65 13.54 -6.01
N HIS A 194 5.62 13.05 -7.25
CA HIS A 194 4.38 12.57 -7.86
C HIS A 194 3.95 11.25 -7.22
N LEU A 195 2.65 11.07 -7.03
CA LEU A 195 2.09 9.85 -6.45
C LEU A 195 1.92 8.77 -7.52
N TRP A 196 2.24 7.53 -7.15
CA TRP A 196 2.09 6.36 -7.98
C TRP A 196 1.43 5.23 -7.19
N SER A 197 0.37 4.65 -7.72
CA SER A 197 -0.22 3.42 -7.17
C SER A 197 0.55 2.22 -7.70
N VAL A 198 1.09 1.40 -6.79
CA VAL A 198 1.63 0.07 -7.11
C VAL A 198 0.61 -0.96 -6.68
N TYR A 199 0.11 -1.78 -7.59
CA TYR A 199 -1.01 -2.68 -7.34
C TYR A 199 -0.91 -3.94 -8.21
N HIS A 200 -1.85 -4.88 -8.09
CA HIS A 200 -1.87 -6.07 -8.94
C HIS A 200 -3.00 -6.07 -9.97
N GLN A 201 -2.79 -6.74 -11.10
CA GLN A 201 -3.85 -7.09 -12.05
C GLN A 201 -3.87 -8.60 -12.28
N GLN A 202 -5.02 -9.13 -12.70
CA GLN A 202 -5.11 -10.50 -13.20
C GLN A 202 -4.45 -10.61 -14.58
N LYS A 203 -3.69 -11.68 -14.80
CA LYS A 203 -3.01 -11.94 -16.07
C LYS A 203 -4.00 -12.23 -17.20
N ASP A 204 -5.09 -12.91 -16.91
CA ASP A 204 -6.16 -13.25 -17.84
C ASP A 204 -7.45 -13.52 -17.04
N ASP A 205 -8.54 -13.84 -17.73
CA ASP A 205 -9.83 -14.15 -17.13
C ASP A 205 -10.02 -15.65 -16.79
N SER A 206 -9.01 -16.48 -17.03
CA SER A 206 -9.07 -17.93 -16.80
C SER A 206 -8.64 -18.33 -15.39
N GLN A 207 -7.72 -17.58 -14.77
CA GLN A 207 -7.16 -17.90 -13.45
C GLN A 207 -7.10 -16.68 -12.52
N PRO A 208 -8.07 -16.51 -11.61
CA PRO A 208 -8.21 -15.31 -10.78
C PRO A 208 -7.01 -14.96 -9.90
N TRP A 209 -6.20 -15.95 -9.53
CA TRP A 209 -5.06 -15.78 -8.62
C TRP A 209 -3.71 -15.60 -9.34
N ASN A 210 -3.69 -15.75 -10.66
CA ASN A 210 -2.52 -15.49 -11.48
C ASN A 210 -2.41 -13.99 -11.76
N ARG A 211 -1.58 -13.30 -10.97
CA ARG A 211 -1.53 -11.83 -10.91
C ARG A 211 -0.12 -11.31 -11.13
N PHE A 212 -0.01 -10.07 -11.61
CA PHE A 212 1.27 -9.38 -11.82
C PHE A 212 1.22 -7.95 -11.28
N ILE A 213 2.39 -7.42 -10.90
CA ILE A 213 2.56 -6.07 -10.36
C ILE A 213 2.42 -5.04 -11.49
N CYS A 214 1.70 -3.97 -11.20
CA CYS A 214 1.47 -2.81 -12.06
C CYS A 214 1.82 -1.54 -11.28
N ILE A 215 2.11 -0.46 -12.00
CA ILE A 215 2.28 0.86 -11.44
C ILE A 215 1.66 1.91 -12.38
N ASP A 216 0.88 2.83 -11.84
CA ASP A 216 0.23 3.91 -12.58
C ASP A 216 0.11 5.17 -11.70
N PRO A 217 0.03 6.38 -12.29
CA PRO A 217 0.00 7.62 -11.51
C PRO A 217 -1.30 7.78 -10.72
N LEU A 218 -1.16 8.41 -9.55
CA LEU A 218 -2.24 9.01 -8.78
C LEU A 218 -2.02 10.52 -8.71
N TRP A 219 -3.10 11.30 -8.72
CA TRP A 219 -2.98 12.76 -8.60
C TRP A 219 -4.21 13.37 -7.94
N PHE A 220 -3.98 14.48 -7.23
CA PHE A 220 -5.07 15.32 -6.74
C PHE A 220 -5.40 16.39 -7.78
N ASP A 221 -6.68 16.66 -8.00
CA ASP A 221 -7.09 17.87 -8.70
C ASP A 221 -7.16 19.09 -7.75
N ASP A 222 -7.49 20.27 -8.29
CA ASP A 222 -7.58 21.52 -7.53
C ASP A 222 -8.67 21.50 -6.44
N LYS A 223 -9.61 20.55 -6.51
CA LYS A 223 -10.67 20.35 -5.52
C LYS A 223 -10.30 19.31 -4.46
N GLY A 224 -9.10 18.72 -4.55
CA GLY A 224 -8.65 17.67 -3.64
C GLY A 224 -9.27 16.31 -3.92
N VAL A 225 -9.83 16.07 -5.11
CA VAL A 225 -10.28 14.74 -5.53
C VAL A 225 -9.06 13.95 -5.97
N LEU A 226 -8.89 12.76 -5.40
CA LEU A 226 -7.85 11.82 -5.80
C LEU A 226 -8.30 11.05 -7.05
N HIS A 227 -7.49 11.08 -8.09
CA HIS A 227 -7.71 10.37 -9.35
C HIS A 227 -6.64 9.31 -9.55
N GLY A 228 -6.99 8.28 -10.32
CA GLY A 228 -6.10 7.21 -10.74
C GLY A 228 -6.62 6.53 -11.99
N ARG A 229 -5.78 5.74 -12.65
CA ARG A 229 -6.18 4.97 -13.83
C ARG A 229 -5.32 3.73 -13.98
N ALA A 230 -5.95 2.57 -14.15
CA ALA A 230 -5.22 1.36 -14.51
C ALA A 230 -4.88 1.35 -16.01
N THR A 231 -3.63 1.02 -16.34
CA THR A 231 -3.19 0.80 -17.71
C THR A 231 -2.73 -0.64 -17.93
N ARG A 232 -2.68 -1.05 -19.20
CA ARG A 232 -2.18 -2.37 -19.60
C ARG A 232 -1.71 -2.33 -21.05
N GLY A 233 -0.59 -2.99 -21.34
CA GLY A 233 -0.13 -3.26 -22.70
C GLY A 233 0.24 -2.01 -23.53
N THR A 234 0.30 -0.84 -22.89
CA THR A 234 0.65 0.43 -23.52
C THR A 234 1.81 1.05 -22.76
N ARG A 235 2.78 1.61 -23.47
CA ARG A 235 3.89 2.34 -22.82
C ARG A 235 3.34 3.62 -22.21
N GLN A 236 3.66 3.85 -20.95
CA GLN A 236 3.34 5.09 -20.22
C GLN A 236 4.64 5.84 -19.90
N PRO A 237 4.58 7.16 -19.66
CA PRO A 237 5.69 7.88 -19.05
C PRO A 237 6.13 7.18 -17.75
N ALA A 238 7.44 7.06 -17.54
CA ALA A 238 7.99 6.44 -16.34
C ALA A 238 7.99 7.42 -15.16
N PRO A 239 7.98 6.90 -13.92
CA PRO A 239 8.25 7.70 -12.72
C PRO A 239 9.56 8.47 -12.82
N VAL A 240 9.60 9.67 -12.24
CA VAL A 240 10.84 10.47 -12.20
C VAL A 240 11.84 9.77 -11.29
N VAL A 241 13.05 9.54 -11.80
CA VAL A 241 14.16 9.00 -11.00
C VAL A 241 14.68 10.12 -10.08
N PRO A 242 14.87 9.86 -8.77
CA PRO A 242 15.45 10.86 -7.86
C PRO A 242 16.80 11.34 -8.40
N SER A 243 16.99 12.66 -8.48
CA SER A 243 18.31 13.23 -8.78
C SER A 243 19.24 12.87 -7.62
N GLY A 244 20.19 11.97 -7.86
CA GLY A 244 21.24 11.68 -6.89
C GLY A 244 21.93 12.99 -6.49
N ASN A 245 22.12 13.19 -5.19
CA ASN A 245 22.98 14.24 -4.67
C ASN A 245 24.41 13.92 -5.14
N ASN A 246 24.79 14.41 -6.32
CA ASN A 246 26.18 14.38 -6.79
C ASN A 246 26.97 15.35 -5.90
N GLY A 247 27.38 14.86 -4.72
CA GLY A 247 28.44 15.46 -3.92
C GLY A 247 29.64 15.71 -4.83
N GLY A 248 30.13 16.95 -4.81
CA GLY A 248 30.99 17.51 -5.82
C GLY A 248 32.20 16.65 -6.18
N ALA A 249 32.27 16.26 -7.44
CA ALA A 249 33.55 16.14 -8.12
C ALA A 249 34.04 17.56 -8.36
N ALA A 250 34.81 18.10 -7.42
CA ALA A 250 35.62 19.28 -7.66
C ALA A 250 36.48 19.01 -8.90
N ASN A 251 36.32 19.86 -9.91
CA ASN A 251 37.29 20.04 -10.99
C ASN A 251 38.67 20.26 -10.36
N ARG A 252 39.50 19.22 -10.33
CA ARG A 252 40.95 19.41 -10.29
C ARG A 252 41.38 19.65 -11.72
N THR A 253 41.47 20.93 -12.07
CA THR A 253 42.38 21.40 -13.11
C THR A 253 43.80 21.07 -12.65
N ASP A 254 44.38 20.00 -13.17
CA ASP A 254 45.83 19.80 -13.12
C ASP A 254 46.44 20.55 -14.31
N THR A 255 46.88 21.78 -14.05
CA THR A 255 47.91 22.43 -14.84
C THR A 255 49.24 21.74 -14.54
N THR A 256 49.78 21.01 -15.49
CA THR A 256 51.23 20.78 -15.55
C THR A 256 51.72 20.96 -16.98
N GLU A 257 52.49 22.02 -17.15
CA GLU A 257 53.39 22.27 -18.26
C GLU A 257 54.40 21.13 -18.40
N SER A 258 54.72 20.74 -19.64
CA SER A 258 56.13 20.58 -20.04
C SER A 258 56.30 20.52 -21.57
N ARG A 259 56.94 21.57 -22.07
CA ARG A 259 57.79 21.73 -23.27
C ARG A 259 57.35 22.82 -24.23
#